data_AF-A0A530H335-F1
#
_entry.id   AF-A0A530H335-F1
#
_cell.length_a   1.000
_cell.length_b   1.000
_cell.length_c   1.000
_cell.angle_alpha   90.00
_cell.angle_beta   90.00
_cell.angle_gamma   90.00
#
_symmetry.space_group_name_H-M   'P 1'
#
loop_
_entity.id
_entity.type
_entity.pdbx_description
1 polymer ?
#
loop_
_entity_poly.entity_id
_entity_poly.type
_entity_poly.pdbx_seq_one_letter_code
_entity_poly.pdbx_strand_id
1 'polypeptide(L)' 'MSDSLEIWGGVECSIVRLRERTRDQLRETGHFDRAGDLSLIAEMGIKTLRYPVLWELVE' A
#
# COMPACT_ATOMS: atom_id res chain seq x y z
N MET A 1 -4.52 -31.41 -11.87
CA MET A 1 -4.89 -30.40 -10.86
C MET A 1 -4.43 -29.08 -11.43
N SER A 2 -5.34 -28.13 -11.68
CA SER A 2 -4.93 -26.77 -12.03
C SER A 2 -4.43 -26.14 -10.74
N ASP A 3 -3.21 -25.62 -10.73
CA ASP A 3 -2.79 -24.72 -9.65
C ASP A 3 -3.81 -23.57 -9.59
N SER A 4 -4.16 -23.16 -8.37
CA SER A 4 -5.02 -22.01 -8.15
C SER A 4 -4.38 -20.77 -8.75
N LEU A 5 -5.18 -19.93 -9.41
CA LEU A 5 -4.69 -18.67 -9.98
C LEU A 5 -4.07 -17.80 -8.88
N GLU A 6 -2.80 -17.45 -9.07
CA GLU A 6 -2.11 -16.49 -8.22
C GLU A 6 -2.64 -15.08 -8.46
N ILE A 7 -3.15 -14.44 -7.41
CA ILE A 7 -3.67 -13.06 -7.45
C ILE A 7 -2.78 -12.19 -6.57
N TRP A 8 -2.02 -11.29 -7.19
CA TRP A 8 -1.07 -10.43 -6.51
C TRP A 8 -1.54 -8.98 -6.58
N GLY A 9 -1.17 -8.19 -5.57
CA GLY A 9 -1.53 -6.78 -5.50
C GLY A 9 -0.48 -5.95 -4.78
N GLY A 10 -0.70 -4.64 -4.71
CA GLY A 10 0.19 -3.72 -4.01
C GLY A 10 -0.53 -2.45 -3.61
N VAL A 11 -0.01 -1.81 -2.56
CA VAL A 11 -0.38 -0.45 -2.22
C VAL A 11 0.56 0.48 -2.97
N GLU A 12 0.01 1.25 -3.91
CA GLU A 12 0.79 2.23 -4.67
C GLU A 12 0.67 3.60 -4.00
N CYS A 13 1.79 4.11 -3.51
CA CYS A 13 1.87 5.39 -2.79
C CYS A 13 3.26 5.99 -2.89
N SER A 14 3.33 7.31 -2.81
CA SER A 14 4.58 8.07 -2.75
C SER A 14 4.56 9.08 -1.60
N ILE A 15 5.75 9.34 -1.05
CA ILE A 15 6.02 10.58 -0.32
C ILE A 15 6.87 11.45 -1.25
N VAL A 16 6.36 12.62 -1.61
CA VAL A 16 7.02 13.50 -2.59
C VAL A 16 7.27 14.87 -1.99
N ARG A 17 8.47 15.41 -2.24
CA ARG A 17 8.85 16.79 -1.89
C ARG A 17 8.52 17.70 -3.07
N LEU A 18 7.65 18.67 -2.84
CA LEU A 18 7.15 19.66 -3.78
C LEU A 18 7.52 21.06 -3.29
N ARG A 19 8.71 21.54 -3.69
CA ARG A 19 9.26 22.82 -3.19
C ARG A 19 9.24 22.83 -1.65
N GLU A 20 8.50 23.76 -1.04
CA GLU A 20 8.37 23.94 0.41
C GLU A 20 7.33 23.01 1.08
N ARG A 21 6.84 21.99 0.37
CA ARG A 21 5.79 21.09 0.87
C ARG A 21 6.16 19.64 0.65
N THR A 22 5.74 18.79 1.57
CA THR A 22 5.78 17.34 1.39
C THR A 22 4.35 16.83 1.30
N ARG A 23 4.10 15.92 0.35
CA ARG A 23 2.84 15.18 0.26
C ARG A 23 3.09 13.73 0.56
N ASP A 24 2.18 13.13 1.32
CA ASP A 24 2.23 11.75 1.76
C ASP A 24 0.93 11.06 1.37
N GLN A 25 0.99 10.23 0.34
CA GLN A 25 -0.20 9.57 -0.18
C GLN A 25 -0.75 8.49 0.76
N LEU A 26 0.06 7.91 1.66
CA LEU A 26 -0.43 6.95 2.65
C LEU A 26 -1.35 7.64 3.65
N ARG A 27 -0.98 8.85 4.09
CA ARG A 27 -1.80 9.66 5.00
C ARG A 27 -2.99 10.28 4.31
N GLU A 28 -2.81 10.82 3.11
CA GLU A 28 -3.89 11.46 2.35
C GLU A 28 -5.02 10.50 1.95
N THR A 29 -4.68 9.22 1.69
CA THR A 29 -5.67 8.16 1.47
C THR A 29 -6.18 7.54 2.77
N GLY A 30 -5.59 7.92 3.91
CA GLY A 30 -5.85 7.37 5.25
C GLY A 30 -5.39 5.93 5.46
N HIS A 31 -4.71 5.32 4.48
CA HIS A 31 -4.21 3.95 4.59
C HIS A 31 -3.18 3.80 5.71
N PHE A 32 -2.43 4.86 6.01
CA PHE A 32 -1.43 4.89 7.08
C PHE A 32 -2.04 4.55 8.45
N ASP A 33 -3.25 5.06 8.74
CA ASP A 33 -3.89 4.92 10.06
C ASP A 33 -4.97 3.82 10.08
N ARG A 34 -5.41 3.33 8.91
CA ARG A 34 -6.45 2.30 8.77
C ARG A 34 -5.87 0.91 8.55
N ALA A 35 -5.41 0.27 9.62
CA ALA A 35 -4.94 -1.12 9.56
C ALA A 35 -5.98 -2.11 8.97
N GLY A 36 -7.28 -1.82 9.11
CA GLY A 36 -8.36 -2.64 8.54
C GLY A 36 -8.38 -2.71 7.01
N ASP A 37 -7.70 -1.80 6.32
CA ASP A 37 -7.58 -1.84 4.85
C ASP A 37 -6.90 -3.13 4.38
N LEU A 38 -5.99 -3.72 5.18
CA LEU A 38 -5.34 -4.99 4.84
C LEU A 38 -6.35 -6.15 4.78
N SER A 39 -7.35 -6.14 5.66
CA SER A 39 -8.43 -7.12 5.63
C SER A 39 -9.29 -6.95 4.38
N LEU A 40 -9.66 -5.71 4.04
CA LEU A 40 -10.42 -5.41 2.82
C LEU A 40 -9.66 -5.81 1.55
N ILE A 41 -8.33 -5.63 1.54
CA ILE A 41 -7.48 -6.09 0.43
C ILE A 41 -7.51 -7.62 0.30
N ALA A 42 -7.42 -8.36 1.41
CA ALA A 42 -7.50 -9.81 1.41
C ALA A 42 -8.86 -10.34 0.92
N GLU A 43 -9.95 -9.63 1.25
CA GLU A 43 -11.32 -9.96 0.80
C GLU A 43 -11.49 -9.87 -0.72
N MET A 44 -10.66 -9.09 -1.42
CA MET A 44 -10.64 -9.05 -2.90
C MET A 44 -10.06 -10.33 -3.53
N GLY A 45 -9.53 -11.27 -2.73
CA GLY A 45 -8.92 -12.51 -3.20
C GLY A 45 -7.41 -12.41 -3.46
N ILE A 46 -6.79 -11.27 -3.15
CA ILE A 46 -5.34 -11.06 -3.26
C ILE A 46 -4.62 -11.98 -2.26
N LYS A 47 -3.67 -12.76 -2.77
CA LYS A 47 -2.89 -13.76 -2.03
C LYS A 47 -1.51 -13.27 -1.62
N THR A 48 -0.95 -12.34 -2.39
CA THR A 48 0.35 -11.75 -2.14
C THR A 48 0.27 -10.24 -2.28
N LEU A 49 0.69 -9.51 -1.25
CA LEU A 49 0.65 -8.06 -1.21
C LEU A 49 2.07 -7.48 -1.21
N ARG A 50 2.38 -6.62 -2.19
CA ARG A 50 3.55 -5.76 -2.18
C ARG A 50 3.27 -4.54 -1.31
N TYR A 51 3.87 -4.49 -0.13
CA TYR A 51 3.75 -3.36 0.78
C TYR A 51 5.01 -2.49 0.73
N PRO A 52 4.90 -1.19 0.41
CA PRO A 52 6.06 -0.32 0.27
C PRO A 52 6.63 0.09 1.64
N VAL A 53 7.95 0.09 1.75
CA VAL A 53 8.68 0.82 2.79
C VAL A 53 9.30 2.04 2.12
N LEU A 54 8.70 3.21 2.33
CA LEU A 54 9.12 4.45 1.69
C LEU A 54 10.32 5.04 2.43
N TRP A 55 11.33 5.50 1.67
CA TRP A 55 12.57 6.04 2.23
C TRP A 55 12.28 7.14 3.25
N GLU A 56 11.42 8.10 2.91
CA GLU A 56 11.06 9.24 3.77
C GLU A 56 10.36 8.85 5.10
N LEU A 57 9.97 7.58 5.29
CA LEU A 57 9.44 7.08 6.56
C LEU A 57 10.50 6.43 7.46
N VAL A 58 11.64 6.01 6.90
CA VAL A 58 12.63 5.18 7.58
C VAL A 58 14.03 5.78 7.66
N GLU A 59 14.25 6.93 7.01
CA GLU A 59 15.46 7.74 7.16
C GLU A 59 15.55 8.44 8.53
#